data_AF-A0A972Z3U0-F1
#
_entry.id   AF-A0A972Z3U0-F1
#
_cell.length_a   1.000
_cell.length_b   1.000
_cell.length_c   1.000
_cell.angle_alpha   90.00
_cell.angle_beta   90.00
_cell.angle_gamma   90.00
#
_symmetry.space_group_name_H-M   'P 1'
#
loop_
_entity.id
_entity.type
_entity.pdbx_description
1 polymer ?
#
loop_
_entity_poly.entity_id
_entity_poly.type
_entity_poly.pdbx_seq_one_letter_code
_entity_poly.pdbx_strand_id
1 'polypeptide(L)'
;MSTSAHATRLRQRVDDLRRFAEQLDHTPAADVDRLAGDDTWRGRRPALCRFVLRINLAQLHAAADDLRWQALLLEQQADQLDALAALAS
;
A
#
# COMPACT_ATOMS: atom_id res chain seq x y z
N MET A 1 -9.97 27.51 -5.90
CA MET A 1 -10.56 26.15 -5.89
C MET A 1 -11.29 25.97 -4.57
N SER A 2 -12.53 25.47 -4.54
CA SER A 2 -13.30 25.40 -3.29
C SER A 2 -12.75 24.33 -2.33
N THR A 3 -12.94 24.54 -1.03
CA THR A 3 -12.54 23.61 0.05
C THR A 3 -13.12 22.21 -0.18
N SER A 4 -14.40 22.13 -0.59
CA SER A 4 -15.09 20.88 -0.96
C SER A 4 -14.47 20.19 -2.19
N ALA A 5 -14.06 20.94 -3.23
CA ALA A 5 -13.34 20.36 -4.36
C ALA A 5 -11.96 19.82 -3.96
N HIS A 6 -11.33 20.39 -2.92
CA HIS A 6 -10.08 19.87 -2.40
C HIS A 6 -10.28 18.57 -1.62
N ALA A 7 -11.26 18.51 -0.72
CA ALA A 7 -11.63 17.30 0.02
C ALA A 7 -11.96 16.14 -0.93
N THR A 8 -12.71 16.40 -2.01
CA THR A 8 -13.02 15.39 -3.03
C THR A 8 -11.77 14.80 -3.69
N ARG A 9 -10.78 15.65 -4.03
CA ARG A 9 -9.51 15.16 -4.60
C ARG A 9 -8.68 14.35 -3.62
N LEU A 10 -8.71 14.71 -2.33
CA LEU A 10 -8.04 13.93 -1.30
C LEU A 10 -8.67 12.54 -1.18
N ARG A 11 -10.01 12.43 -1.18
CA ARG A 11 -10.70 11.14 -1.15
C ARG A 11 -10.39 10.27 -2.35
N GLN A 12 -10.37 10.84 -3.57
CA GLN A 12 -9.95 10.09 -4.75
C GLN A 12 -8.52 9.52 -4.58
N ARG A 13 -7.62 10.31 -3.99
CA ARG A 13 -6.26 9.86 -3.73
C ARG A 13 -6.19 8.77 -2.67
N VAL A 14 -7.00 8.87 -1.61
CA VAL A 14 -7.15 7.83 -0.57
C VAL A 14 -7.55 6.50 -1.21
N ASP A 15 -8.55 6.51 -2.10
CA ASP A 15 -9.01 5.31 -2.79
C ASP A 15 -7.91 4.69 -3.66
N ASP A 16 -7.15 5.52 -4.37
CA ASP A 16 -6.02 5.04 -5.18
C ASP A 16 -4.91 4.43 -4.30
N LEU A 17 -4.56 5.05 -3.18
CA LEU A 17 -3.56 4.52 -2.26
C LEU A 17 -3.98 3.18 -1.64
N ARG A 18 -5.26 3.07 -1.22
CA ARG A 18 -5.84 1.83 -0.69
C ARG A 18 -5.81 0.72 -1.75
N ARG A 19 -6.20 1.05 -2.99
CA ARG A 19 -6.14 0.10 -4.12
C ARG A 19 -4.72 -0.38 -4.39
N PHE A 20 -3.73 0.52 -4.37
CA PHE A 20 -2.33 0.13 -4.58
C PHE A 20 -1.79 -0.74 -3.44
N ALA A 21 -2.12 -0.42 -2.18
CA ALA A 21 -1.74 -1.26 -1.05
C ALA A 21 -2.31 -2.68 -1.19
N GLU A 22 -3.59 -2.80 -1.55
CA GLU A 22 -4.24 -4.09 -1.78
C GLU A 22 -3.60 -4.87 -2.94
N GLN A 23 -3.25 -4.18 -4.03
CA GLN A 23 -2.53 -4.79 -5.15
C GLN A 23 -1.14 -5.32 -4.75
N LEU A 24 -0.43 -4.61 -3.86
CA LEU A 24 0.86 -5.08 -3.35
C LEU A 24 0.72 -6.34 -2.50
N ASP A 25 -0.29 -6.43 -1.64
CA ASP A 25 -0.54 -7.64 -0.83
C ASP A 25 -0.87 -8.86 -1.70
N HIS A 26 -1.61 -8.64 -2.78
CA HIS A 26 -2.08 -9.70 -3.68
C HIS A 26 -1.12 -9.95 -4.85
N THR A 27 0.10 -9.41 -4.79
CA THR A 27 1.10 -9.69 -5.83
C THR A 27 1.45 -11.18 -5.78
N PRO A 28 1.54 -11.90 -6.92
CA PRO A 28 1.93 -13.30 -6.94
C PRO A 28 3.26 -13.60 -6.22
N ALA A 29 4.14 -12.59 -6.14
CA ALA A 29 5.37 -12.65 -5.36
C ALA A 29 5.13 -13.01 -3.88
N ALA A 30 4.06 -12.49 -3.26
CA ALA A 30 3.69 -12.75 -1.86
C ALA A 30 3.45 -14.23 -1.58
N ASP A 31 3.00 -14.97 -2.59
CA ASP A 31 2.79 -16.41 -2.50
C ASP A 31 4.05 -17.23 -2.82
N VAL A 32 5.10 -16.64 -3.38
CA VAL A 32 6.27 -17.41 -3.82
C VAL A 32 6.97 -18.08 -2.65
N ASP A 33 7.12 -17.42 -1.49
CA ASP A 33 7.77 -18.06 -0.33
C ASP A 33 6.91 -19.22 0.23
N ARG A 34 5.58 -19.10 0.16
CA ARG A 34 4.63 -20.14 0.56
C ARG A 34 4.61 -21.32 -0.42
N LEU A 35 4.68 -21.04 -1.72
CA LEU A 35 4.62 -22.05 -2.79
C LEU A 35 5.98 -22.68 -3.07
N ALA A 36 7.09 -22.02 -2.72
CA ALA A 36 8.43 -22.52 -2.92
C ALA A 36 8.89 -23.41 -1.76
N GLY A 37 8.76 -24.73 -1.94
CA GLY A 37 9.34 -25.73 -1.05
C GLY A 37 10.84 -25.96 -1.28
N ASP A 38 11.44 -26.87 -0.52
CA ASP A 38 12.86 -27.23 -0.66
C ASP A 38 13.21 -27.72 -2.08
N ASP A 39 12.23 -28.30 -2.79
CA ASP A 39 12.35 -28.73 -4.19
C ASP A 39 12.41 -27.60 -5.21
N THR A 40 11.93 -26.40 -4.86
CA THR A 40 11.84 -25.24 -5.77
C THR A 40 13.19 -24.53 -5.88
N TRP A 41 13.97 -24.54 -4.79
CA TRP A 41 15.24 -23.82 -4.72
C TRP A 41 16.39 -24.69 -5.23
N ARG A 42 16.47 -24.88 -6.55
CA ARG A 42 17.57 -25.60 -7.21
C ARG A 42 18.55 -24.63 -7.86
N GLY A 43 19.85 -24.91 -7.77
CA GLY A 43 20.90 -24.14 -8.46
C GLY A 43 22.11 -23.84 -7.59
N ARG A 44 22.97 -22.89 -8.03
CA ARG A 44 24.26 -22.61 -7.38
C ARG A 44 24.14 -21.93 -6.01
N ARG A 45 23.08 -21.15 -5.76
CA ARG A 45 22.93 -20.33 -4.53
C ARG A 45 21.48 -20.25 -4.03
N PRO A 46 20.81 -21.38 -3.77
CA PRO A 46 19.40 -21.41 -3.37
C PRO A 46 19.10 -20.60 -2.10
N ALA A 47 20.00 -20.67 -1.10
CA ALA A 47 19.87 -19.90 0.13
C ALA A 47 19.90 -18.37 -0.11
N LEU A 48 20.71 -17.90 -1.07
CA LEU A 48 20.76 -16.48 -1.42
C LEU A 48 19.45 -16.05 -2.10
N CYS A 49 18.93 -16.86 -3.03
CA CYS A 49 17.66 -16.56 -3.69
C CYS A 49 16.51 -16.47 -2.68
N ARG A 50 16.42 -17.42 -1.75
CA ARG A 50 15.43 -17.40 -0.67
C ARG A 50 15.59 -16.18 0.25
N PHE A 51 16.83 -15.82 0.59
CA PHE A 51 17.12 -14.64 1.40
C PHE A 51 16.67 -13.34 0.70
N VAL A 52 17.00 -13.18 -0.58
CA VAL A 52 16.60 -12.01 -1.38
C VAL A 52 15.09 -11.93 -1.53
N LEU A 53 14.42 -13.07 -1.80
CA LEU A 53 12.95 -13.09 -1.86
C LEU A 53 12.34 -12.57 -0.56
N ARG A 54 12.78 -13.08 0.59
CA ARG A 54 12.25 -12.66 1.90
C ARG A 54 12.46 -11.16 2.17
N ILE A 55 13.60 -10.60 1.78
CA ILE A 55 13.84 -9.15 1.90
C ILE A 55 12.87 -8.37 1.02
N ASN A 56 12.72 -8.77 -0.25
CA ASN A 56 11.84 -8.08 -1.18
C ASN A 56 10.38 -8.14 -0.71
N LEU A 57 9.93 -9.29 -0.16
CA LEU A 57 8.60 -9.42 0.42
C LEU A 57 8.39 -8.50 1.63
N ALA A 58 9.38 -8.43 2.53
CA ALA A 58 9.31 -7.51 3.66
C ALA A 58 9.22 -6.04 3.19
N GLN A 59 9.94 -5.67 2.14
CA GLN A 59 9.86 -4.33 1.54
C GLN A 59 8.50 -4.05 0.90
N LEU A 60 7.89 -5.03 0.22
CA LEU A 60 6.55 -4.89 -0.35
C LEU A 60 5.50 -4.68 0.72
N HIS A 61 5.54 -5.46 1.81
CA HIS A 61 4.60 -5.29 2.93
C HIS A 61 4.78 -3.94 3.61
N ALA A 62 6.03 -3.52 3.87
CA ALA A 62 6.30 -2.19 4.43
C ALA A 62 5.77 -1.07 3.53
N ALA A 63 5.93 -1.19 2.21
CA ALA A 63 5.38 -0.22 1.27
C ALA A 63 3.83 -0.21 1.28
N ALA A 64 3.19 -1.36 1.39
CA ALA A 64 1.73 -1.43 1.53
C ALA A 64 1.25 -0.76 2.83
N ASP A 65 1.95 -0.98 3.95
CA ASP A 65 1.67 -0.32 5.22
C ASP A 65 1.83 1.21 5.13
N ASP A 66 2.90 1.68 4.49
CA ASP A 66 3.13 3.10 4.25
C ASP A 66 2.00 3.73 3.43
N LEU A 67 1.53 3.05 2.37
CA LEU A 67 0.41 3.52 1.56
C LEU A 67 -0.89 3.64 2.39
N ARG A 68 -1.18 2.65 3.24
CA ARG A 68 -2.34 2.69 4.15
C ARG A 68 -2.23 3.82 5.16
N TRP A 69 -1.05 4.02 5.73
CA TRP A 69 -0.80 5.12 6.66
C TRP A 69 -1.03 6.48 6.00
N GLN A 70 -0.49 6.69 4.79
CA GLN A 70 -0.72 7.93 4.05
C GLN A 70 -2.20 8.13 3.70
N ALA A 71 -2.91 7.05 3.31
CA ALA A 71 -4.35 7.11 3.05
C ALA A 71 -5.13 7.57 4.29
N LEU A 72 -4.81 7.07 5.49
CA LEU A 72 -5.43 7.51 6.73
C LEU A 72 -5.22 9.01 7.00
N LEU A 73 -3.99 9.51 6.81
CA LEU A 73 -3.68 10.93 7.01
C LEU A 73 -4.46 11.84 6.04
N LEU A 74 -4.56 11.44 4.77
CA LEU A 74 -5.31 12.21 3.76
C LEU A 74 -6.82 12.18 4.01
N GLU A 75 -7.36 11.07 4.52
CA GLU A 75 -8.77 10.95 4.91
C GLU A 75 -9.10 11.93 6.04
N GLN A 76 -8.27 11.97 7.09
CA GLN A 76 -8.42 12.93 8.19
C GLN A 76 -8.37 14.39 7.69
N GLN A 77 -7.47 14.69 6.74
CA GLN A 77 -7.38 16.02 6.15
C GLN A 77 -8.62 16.37 5.31
N ALA A 78 -9.17 15.41 4.56
CA ALA A 78 -10.40 15.61 3.78
C ALA A 78 -11.59 15.92 4.71
N ASP A 79 -11.70 15.22 5.82
CA ASP A 79 -12.78 15.42 6.80
C ASP A 79 -12.67 16.78 7.49
N GLN A 80 -11.46 17.23 7.81
CA GLN A 80 -11.21 18.59 8.31
C GLN A 80 -11.65 19.66 7.31
N LEU A 81 -11.35 19.46 6.02
CA LEU A 81 -11.74 20.41 4.96
C LEU A 81 -13.25 20.49 4.80
N ASP A 82 -13.97 19.37 4.87
CA ASP A 82 -15.43 19.37 4.80
C ASP A 82 -16.07 20.04 6.02
N ALA A 83 -15.53 19.80 7.22
CA ALA A 83 -15.99 20.48 8.43
C ALA A 83 -15.84 22.01 8.30
N LEU A 84 -14.70 22.49 7.77
CA LEU A 84 -14.48 23.92 7.51
C LEU A 84 -15.43 24.46 6.43
N ALA A 85 -15.70 23.68 5.37
CA ALA A 85 -16.63 24.09 4.33
C ALA A 85 -18.06 24.26 4.87
N ALA A 86 -18.51 23.34 5.74
CA ALA A 86 -19.83 23.38 6.36
C ALA A 86 -20.01 24.55 7.35
N LEU A 87 -18.92 25.03 7.97
CA LEU A 87 -18.94 26.21 8.84
C LEU A 87 -18.95 27.54 8.05
N ALA A 88 -18.51 27.51 6.79
CA ALA A 88 -18.40 28.68 5.93
C ALA A 88 -19.63 28.87 5.01
N SER A 89 -20.52 27.88 4.97
CA SER A 89 -21.81 27.89 4.25
C SER A 89 -22.95 28.34 5.15
#